data_AF-A0A4Q1AV76-F1
#
_entry.id   AF-A0A4Q1AV76-F1
#
_cell.length_a   1.000
_cell.length_b   1.000
_cell.length_c   1.000
_cell.angle_alpha   90.00
_cell.angle_beta   90.00
_cell.angle_gamma   90.00
#
_symmetry.space_group_name_H-M   'P 1'
#
loop_
_entity.id
_entity.type
_entity.pdbx_description
1 polymer ?
#
loop_
_entity_poly.entity_id
_entity_poly.type
_entity_poly.pdbx_seq_one_letter_code
_entity_poly.pdbx_strand_id
1 'polypeptide(L)'
;MNRLIYIFFFFFYTTIYANSELYESDLYYLEENEVLLYKVLNWWSTKSQENSIEFCFNNLRVRSNKTLNLDYDRKAKILKIYLKEEFASLVSIFENKSTYLKTDYLNRSYFKSLKPKNIKRIDMISLNNISFSEYKKIKSMKKNLAFELEGKIAGLLAYTGQVSLHKSGDFLRTCPNNSKEKFDISFKLLNIKTKEILVKYNKKN
;
A
#
# COMPACT_ATOMS: atom_id res chain seq x y z
N MET A 1 -47.53 23.94 9.34
CA MET A 1 -46.21 24.05 10.00
C MET A 1 -45.38 22.74 9.96
N ASN A 2 -45.65 21.80 9.03
CA ASN A 2 -44.99 20.47 9.00
C ASN A 2 -44.02 20.25 7.81
N ARG A 3 -43.78 21.26 6.96
CA ARG A 3 -42.90 21.13 5.78
C ARG A 3 -41.46 21.61 5.97
N LEU A 4 -41.17 22.35 7.06
CA LEU A 4 -39.84 22.90 7.33
C LEU A 4 -38.89 21.95 8.09
N ILE A 5 -39.43 20.88 8.71
CA ILE A 5 -38.63 19.95 9.52
C ILE A 5 -37.87 18.91 8.65
N TYR A 6 -38.33 18.64 7.43
CA TYR A 6 -37.68 17.67 6.54
C TYR A 6 -36.37 18.17 5.91
N ILE A 7 -36.19 19.48 5.78
CA ILE A 7 -34.96 20.04 5.20
C ILE A 7 -33.80 19.97 6.21
N PHE A 8 -34.09 20.06 7.51
CA PHE A 8 -33.06 20.00 8.55
C PHE A 8 -32.42 18.60 8.65
N PHE A 9 -33.17 17.52 8.41
CA PHE A 9 -32.61 16.16 8.43
C PHE A 9 -31.72 15.82 7.22
N PHE A 10 -31.87 16.51 6.08
CA PHE A 10 -31.04 16.23 4.90
C PHE A 10 -29.61 16.79 5.04
N PHE A 11 -29.43 17.90 5.78
CA PHE A 11 -28.11 18.50 5.98
C PHE A 11 -27.22 17.75 6.98
N PHE A 12 -27.79 16.95 7.89
CA PHE A 12 -27.00 16.17 8.86
C PHE A 12 -26.50 14.82 8.30
N TYR A 13 -27.06 14.31 7.20
CA TYR A 13 -26.58 13.07 6.59
C TYR A 13 -25.31 13.27 5.74
N THR A 14 -25.07 14.47 5.21
CA THR A 14 -23.89 14.74 4.37
C THR A 14 -22.60 14.91 5.18
N THR A 15 -22.69 15.32 6.44
CA THR A 15 -21.50 15.50 7.30
C THR A 15 -20.94 14.19 7.84
N ILE A 16 -21.76 13.13 7.91
CA ILE A 16 -21.31 11.80 8.37
C ILE A 16 -20.46 11.10 7.29
N TYR A 17 -20.77 11.30 6.01
CA TYR A 17 -20.05 10.68 4.89
C TYR A 17 -18.63 11.24 4.70
N ALA A 18 -18.40 12.53 4.99
CA ALA A 18 -17.07 13.13 4.86
C ALA A 18 -16.05 12.59 5.88
N ASN A 19 -16.52 12.11 7.05
CA ASN A 19 -15.65 11.59 8.11
C ASN A 19 -15.20 10.14 7.88
N SER A 20 -15.95 9.35 7.09
CA SER A 20 -15.59 7.94 6.83
C SER A 20 -14.47 7.78 5.80
N GLU A 21 -14.41 8.62 4.77
CA GLU A 21 -13.37 8.53 3.73
C GLU A 21 -11.97 8.83 4.28
N LEU A 22 -11.86 9.77 5.23
CA LEU A 22 -10.60 10.11 5.89
C LEU A 22 -10.07 8.94 6.76
N TYR A 23 -11.00 8.17 7.35
CA TYR A 23 -10.70 6.96 8.12
C TYR A 23 -10.28 5.77 7.24
N GLU A 24 -10.65 5.75 5.96
CA GLU A 24 -10.23 4.71 5.01
C GLU A 24 -9.07 5.16 4.10
N SER A 25 -8.19 6.04 4.57
CA SER A 25 -6.97 6.41 3.85
C SER A 25 -5.79 5.48 4.18
N ASP A 26 -4.77 5.46 3.31
CA ASP A 26 -3.53 4.74 3.60
C ASP A 26 -2.73 5.47 4.68
N LEU A 27 -2.16 4.72 5.62
CA LEU A 27 -1.33 5.23 6.71
C LEU A 27 0.14 5.20 6.29
N TYR A 28 0.80 6.36 6.32
CA TYR A 28 2.20 6.53 5.92
C TYR A 28 3.07 6.74 7.14
N TYR A 29 4.22 6.06 7.17
CA TYR A 29 5.20 6.16 8.24
C TYR A 29 6.58 6.48 7.64
N LEU A 30 7.19 7.56 8.09
CA LEU A 30 8.61 7.84 7.86
C LEU A 30 9.40 7.35 9.07
N GLU A 31 10.27 6.38 8.83
CA GLU A 31 10.83 5.52 9.86
C GLU A 31 9.72 4.89 10.72
N GLU A 32 9.57 5.33 11.96
CA GLU A 32 8.56 4.83 12.90
C GLU A 32 7.38 5.80 13.09
N ASN A 33 7.48 7.02 12.56
CA ASN A 33 6.51 8.09 12.81
C ASN A 33 5.43 8.14 11.75
N GLU A 34 4.16 8.10 12.16
CA GLU A 34 3.04 8.33 11.25
C GLU A 34 3.03 9.78 10.76
N VAL A 35 2.87 9.99 9.45
CA VAL A 35 2.91 11.31 8.84
C VAL A 35 1.81 11.50 7.80
N LEU A 36 1.40 12.76 7.63
CA LEU A 36 0.61 13.17 6.46
C LEU A 36 1.56 13.34 5.27
N LEU A 37 1.87 12.24 4.57
CA LEU A 37 2.92 12.23 3.55
C LEU A 37 2.73 13.33 2.51
N TYR A 38 1.50 13.59 2.03
CA TYR A 38 1.26 14.65 1.04
C TYR A 38 1.74 16.05 1.51
N LYS A 39 1.68 16.36 2.82
CA LYS A 39 2.21 17.63 3.35
C LYS A 39 3.72 17.67 3.29
N VAL A 40 4.37 16.54 3.59
CA VAL A 40 5.82 16.37 3.47
C VAL A 40 6.26 16.57 2.02
N LEU A 41 5.56 15.98 1.05
CA LEU A 41 5.86 16.12 -0.38
C LEU A 41 5.68 17.55 -0.86
N ASN A 42 4.57 18.20 -0.48
CA ASN A 42 4.35 19.59 -0.83
C ASN A 42 5.45 20.50 -0.27
N TRP A 43 5.86 20.31 0.99
CA TRP A 43 6.97 21.06 1.56
C TRP A 43 8.31 20.79 0.84
N TRP A 44 8.65 19.52 0.58
CA TRP A 44 9.91 19.14 -0.06
C TRP A 44 10.02 19.61 -1.52
N SER A 45 8.88 19.74 -2.20
CA SER A 45 8.81 20.22 -3.59
C SER A 45 9.11 21.72 -3.76
N THR A 46 9.14 22.51 -2.67
CA THR A 46 9.33 23.95 -2.75
C THR A 46 10.77 24.35 -3.12
N LYS A 47 10.92 25.52 -3.75
CA LYS A 47 12.23 26.05 -4.18
C LYS A 47 13.21 26.25 -3.01
N SER A 48 12.72 26.62 -1.83
CA SER A 48 13.56 26.78 -0.63
C SER A 48 14.19 25.47 -0.16
N GLN A 49 13.66 24.31 -0.60
CA GLN A 49 14.12 22.97 -0.22
C GLN A 49 14.84 22.25 -1.38
N GLU A 50 15.29 22.97 -2.41
CA GLU A 50 15.90 22.37 -3.61
C GLU A 50 17.10 21.45 -3.29
N ASN A 51 17.90 21.80 -2.29
CA ASN A 51 19.07 21.04 -1.85
C ASN A 51 18.79 20.14 -0.62
N SER A 52 17.54 20.04 -0.17
CA SER A 52 17.21 19.24 1.02
C SER A 52 17.31 17.75 0.71
N ILE A 53 18.11 17.06 1.53
CA ILE A 53 18.28 15.60 1.52
C ILE A 53 17.61 14.94 2.73
N GLU A 54 16.78 15.67 3.47
CA GLU A 54 16.25 15.27 4.78
C GLU A 54 15.54 13.90 4.77
N PHE A 55 14.82 13.60 3.70
CA PHE A 55 14.06 12.35 3.58
C PHE A 55 14.80 11.26 2.81
N CYS A 56 16.01 11.54 2.33
CA CYS A 56 16.74 10.59 1.49
C CYS A 56 17.19 9.36 2.28
N PHE A 57 16.96 8.19 1.69
CA PHE A 57 17.25 6.87 2.27
C PHE A 57 16.45 6.50 3.52
N ASN A 58 15.59 7.39 4.00
CA ASN A 58 14.69 7.05 5.09
C ASN A 58 13.77 5.91 4.66
N ASN A 59 13.42 5.06 5.62
CA ASN A 59 12.43 4.02 5.42
C ASN A 59 11.06 4.66 5.33
N LEU A 60 10.35 4.37 4.25
CA LEU A 60 8.94 4.68 4.11
C LEU A 60 8.15 3.37 4.23
N ARG A 61 7.22 3.33 5.18
CA ARG A 61 6.24 2.25 5.31
C ARG A 61 4.84 2.81 5.02
N VAL A 62 4.08 2.11 4.21
CA VAL A 62 2.68 2.43 3.90
C VAL A 62 1.82 1.23 4.26
N ARG A 63 0.73 1.44 5.00
CA ARG A 63 -0.23 0.39 5.34
C ARG A 63 -1.63 0.81 4.90
N SER A 64 -2.35 -0.10 4.25
CA SER A 64 -3.75 0.14 3.91
C SER A 64 -4.59 0.14 5.19
N ASN A 65 -5.33 1.21 5.48
CA ASN A 65 -6.40 1.18 6.49
C ASN A 65 -7.75 0.73 5.89
N LYS A 66 -7.81 0.65 4.56
CA LYS A 66 -8.96 0.23 3.77
C LYS A 66 -9.27 -1.26 3.97
N THR A 67 -10.56 -1.61 3.93
CA THR A 67 -10.98 -3.01 4.01
C THR A 67 -10.63 -3.76 2.71
N LEU A 68 -9.78 -4.78 2.82
CA LEU A 68 -9.49 -5.68 1.70
C LEU A 68 -10.73 -6.47 1.27
N ASN A 69 -10.94 -6.61 -0.03
CA ASN A 69 -11.97 -7.47 -0.62
C ASN A 69 -11.40 -8.85 -0.92
N LEU A 70 -12.27 -9.85 -0.83
CA LEU A 70 -11.95 -11.25 -1.08
C LEU A 70 -12.93 -11.79 -2.12
N ASP A 71 -12.41 -12.20 -3.27
CA ASP A 71 -13.15 -12.86 -4.33
C ASP A 71 -12.58 -14.26 -4.54
N TYR A 72 -13.42 -15.29 -4.40
CA TYR A 72 -12.98 -16.68 -4.47
C TYR A 72 -13.76 -17.45 -5.53
N ASP A 73 -13.05 -17.84 -6.59
CA ASP A 73 -13.55 -18.77 -7.58
C ASP A 73 -13.34 -20.21 -7.09
N ARG A 74 -14.44 -20.87 -6.74
CA ARG A 74 -14.41 -22.26 -6.25
C ARG A 74 -14.02 -23.27 -7.32
N LYS A 75 -14.35 -23.04 -8.59
CA LYS A 75 -14.02 -23.95 -9.70
C LYS A 75 -12.55 -23.84 -10.06
N ALA A 76 -12.06 -22.60 -10.23
CA ALA A 76 -10.66 -22.34 -10.56
C ALA A 76 -9.72 -22.46 -9.35
N LYS A 77 -10.27 -22.48 -8.12
CA LYS A 77 -9.51 -22.45 -6.86
C LYS A 77 -8.60 -21.23 -6.77
N ILE A 78 -9.13 -20.08 -7.17
CA ILE A 78 -8.40 -18.80 -7.20
C ILE A 78 -9.02 -17.88 -6.15
N LEU A 79 -8.18 -17.37 -5.24
CA LEU A 79 -8.52 -16.31 -4.30
C LEU A 79 -7.85 -15.01 -4.74
N LYS A 80 -8.65 -14.00 -5.06
CA LYS A 80 -8.20 -12.63 -5.25
C LYS A 80 -8.42 -11.85 -3.95
N ILE A 81 -7.38 -11.15 -3.53
CA ILE A 81 -7.38 -10.25 -2.37
C ILE A 81 -7.03 -8.88 -2.92
N TYR A 82 -7.89 -7.88 -2.74
CA TYR A 82 -7.71 -6.60 -3.44
C TYR A 82 -8.35 -5.42 -2.73
N LEU A 83 -7.85 -4.22 -3.03
CA LEU A 83 -8.49 -2.96 -2.70
C LEU A 83 -9.31 -2.47 -3.89
N LYS A 84 -10.46 -1.84 -3.62
CA LYS A 84 -11.28 -1.21 -4.69
C LYS A 84 -10.59 0.04 -5.23
N GLU A 85 -9.95 0.76 -4.33
CA GLU A 85 -9.19 1.96 -4.62
C GLU A 85 -7.70 1.64 -4.75
N GLU A 86 -6.96 2.58 -5.31
CA GLU A 86 -5.51 2.51 -5.38
C GLU A 86 -4.89 2.45 -3.98
N PHE A 87 -3.78 1.72 -3.88
CA PHE A 87 -2.97 1.57 -2.68
C PHE A 87 -1.63 2.28 -2.86
N ALA A 88 -1.22 3.05 -1.85
CA ALA A 88 0.04 3.79 -1.81
C ALA A 88 0.20 4.76 -3.00
N SER A 89 -0.87 5.49 -3.34
CA SER A 89 -0.91 6.40 -4.50
C SER A 89 0.12 7.54 -4.47
N LEU A 90 0.73 7.83 -3.32
CA LEU A 90 1.80 8.82 -3.17
C LEU A 90 3.21 8.24 -3.40
N VAL A 91 3.32 6.95 -3.74
CA VAL A 91 4.59 6.22 -3.80
C VAL A 91 4.73 5.50 -5.14
N SER A 92 5.84 5.77 -5.83
CA SER A 92 6.27 5.06 -7.01
C SER A 92 7.18 3.87 -6.64
N ILE A 93 6.79 2.69 -7.11
CA ILE A 93 7.41 1.41 -6.75
C ILE A 93 8.11 0.76 -7.93
N PHE A 94 7.50 0.86 -9.11
CA PHE A 94 7.95 0.16 -10.30
C PHE A 94 8.56 1.15 -11.28
N GLU A 95 9.85 0.98 -11.55
CA GLU A 95 10.64 1.75 -12.52
C GLU A 95 10.01 1.76 -13.92
N ASN A 96 9.39 0.64 -14.29
CA ASN A 96 8.71 0.45 -15.56
C ASN A 96 7.74 -0.75 -15.49
N LYS A 97 6.95 -0.95 -16.57
CA LYS A 97 5.96 -2.04 -16.70
C LYS A 97 6.56 -3.47 -16.66
N SER A 98 7.87 -3.62 -16.86
CA SER A 98 8.54 -4.93 -16.84
C SER A 98 8.95 -5.36 -15.44
N THR A 99 9.04 -4.42 -14.49
CA THR A 99 9.44 -4.69 -13.11
C THR A 99 8.37 -5.47 -12.36
N TYR A 100 8.79 -6.38 -11.49
CA TYR A 100 7.89 -7.19 -10.66
C TYR A 100 8.50 -7.45 -9.28
N LEU A 101 7.66 -7.70 -8.29
CA LEU A 101 8.06 -8.20 -6.98
C LEU A 101 8.00 -9.73 -6.98
N LYS A 102 9.05 -10.38 -6.48
CA LYS A 102 9.14 -11.85 -6.36
C LYS A 102 8.58 -12.29 -5.03
N THR A 103 7.88 -13.43 -4.98
CA THR A 103 7.49 -14.01 -3.68
C THR A 103 8.73 -14.37 -2.88
N ASP A 104 8.82 -13.82 -1.67
CA ASP A 104 9.91 -14.06 -0.71
C ASP A 104 9.46 -15.05 0.38
N TYR A 105 8.21 -14.93 0.82
CA TYR A 105 7.67 -15.75 1.91
C TYR A 105 6.20 -16.10 1.70
N LEU A 106 5.85 -17.33 2.11
CA LEU A 106 4.49 -17.87 2.11
C LEU A 106 4.24 -18.59 3.42
N ASN A 107 3.21 -18.16 4.15
CA ASN A 107 2.85 -18.79 5.40
C ASN A 107 2.05 -20.09 5.14
N ARG A 108 2.70 -21.24 5.34
CA ARG A 108 2.12 -22.57 5.11
C ARG A 108 0.97 -22.91 6.07
N SER A 109 0.87 -22.22 7.21
CA SER A 109 -0.28 -22.34 8.11
C SER A 109 -1.58 -21.78 7.51
N TYR A 110 -1.47 -20.90 6.51
CA TYR A 110 -2.60 -20.32 5.78
C TYR A 110 -2.74 -20.88 4.37
N PHE A 111 -1.61 -21.23 3.72
CA PHE A 111 -1.58 -21.68 2.33
C PHE A 111 -0.69 -22.91 2.15
N LYS A 112 -1.30 -24.10 2.19
CA LYS A 112 -0.58 -25.39 2.12
C LYS A 112 0.03 -25.60 0.74
N SER A 113 -0.76 -25.44 -0.32
CA SER A 113 -0.38 -25.83 -1.70
C SER A 113 -0.08 -24.66 -2.63
N LEU A 114 0.07 -23.45 -2.08
CA LEU A 114 0.35 -22.27 -2.90
C LEU A 114 1.75 -22.34 -3.50
N LYS A 115 1.84 -22.01 -4.79
CA LYS A 115 3.12 -21.85 -5.51
C LYS A 115 3.56 -20.39 -5.49
N PRO A 116 4.87 -20.10 -5.39
CA PRO A 116 5.41 -18.75 -5.58
C PRO A 116 4.98 -18.16 -6.92
N LYS A 117 4.64 -16.87 -6.94
CA LYS A 117 4.25 -16.14 -8.16
C LYS A 117 4.63 -14.67 -8.03
N ASN A 118 5.23 -14.11 -9.08
CA ASN A 118 5.58 -12.69 -9.09
C ASN A 118 4.33 -11.81 -9.27
N ILE A 119 4.39 -10.60 -8.73
CA ILE A 119 3.33 -9.58 -8.86
C ILE A 119 3.87 -8.31 -9.51
N LYS A 120 3.02 -7.63 -10.27
CA LYS A 120 3.31 -6.34 -10.94
C LYS A 120 2.41 -5.20 -10.45
N ARG A 121 1.61 -5.49 -9.42
CA ARG A 121 0.61 -4.62 -8.83
C ARG A 121 0.56 -4.91 -7.34
N ILE A 122 0.33 -3.87 -6.55
CA ILE A 122 0.32 -3.92 -5.07
C ILE A 122 -1.07 -3.68 -4.47
N ASP A 123 -2.05 -3.35 -5.31
CA ASP A 123 -3.46 -3.21 -4.92
C ASP A 123 -4.25 -4.53 -5.02
N MET A 124 -3.64 -5.57 -5.57
CA MET A 124 -4.26 -6.89 -5.74
C MET A 124 -3.22 -8.02 -5.68
N ILE A 125 -3.57 -9.10 -4.96
CA ILE A 125 -2.90 -10.39 -4.97
C ILE A 125 -3.87 -11.45 -5.50
N SER A 126 -3.39 -12.27 -6.45
CA SER A 126 -4.12 -13.44 -6.95
C SER A 126 -3.39 -14.72 -6.55
N LEU A 127 -4.04 -15.52 -5.72
CA LEU A 127 -3.55 -16.77 -5.16
C LEU A 127 -4.24 -17.96 -5.83
N ASN A 128 -3.46 -18.84 -6.46
CA ASN A 128 -3.98 -20.03 -7.13
C ASN A 128 -3.88 -21.27 -6.22
N ASN A 129 -4.67 -22.29 -6.50
CA ASN A 129 -4.72 -23.55 -5.75
C ASN A 129 -5.14 -23.37 -4.28
N ILE A 130 -6.01 -22.40 -4.01
CA ILE A 130 -6.58 -22.19 -2.68
C ILE A 130 -7.77 -23.11 -2.51
N SER A 131 -7.74 -23.96 -1.48
CA SER A 131 -8.89 -24.78 -1.10
C SER A 131 -9.98 -23.93 -0.44
N PHE A 132 -11.21 -24.45 -0.44
CA PHE A 132 -12.34 -23.74 0.18
C PHE A 132 -12.17 -23.55 1.69
N SER A 133 -11.48 -24.47 2.38
CA SER A 133 -11.19 -24.35 3.81
C SER A 133 -10.14 -23.26 4.09
N GLU A 134 -9.09 -23.18 3.28
CA GLU A 134 -8.11 -22.08 3.35
C GLU A 134 -8.79 -20.73 3.10
N TYR A 135 -9.62 -20.62 2.05
CA TYR A 135 -10.43 -19.42 1.81
C TYR A 135 -11.30 -19.05 3.02
N LYS A 136 -12.02 -20.00 3.61
CA LYS A 136 -12.84 -19.74 4.81
C LYS A 136 -12.00 -19.19 5.95
N LYS A 137 -10.79 -19.72 6.16
CA LYS A 137 -9.84 -19.22 7.17
C LYS A 137 -9.39 -17.78 6.88
N ILE A 138 -9.09 -17.44 5.62
CA ILE A 138 -8.77 -16.06 5.24
C ILE A 138 -9.98 -15.14 5.45
N LYS A 139 -11.17 -15.60 5.03
CA LYS A 139 -12.42 -14.84 5.15
C LYS A 139 -12.78 -14.49 6.59
N SER A 140 -12.57 -15.40 7.53
CA SER A 140 -12.90 -15.15 8.95
C SER A 140 -12.05 -14.06 9.58
N MET A 141 -10.88 -13.76 9.02
CA MET A 141 -10.00 -12.68 9.49
C MET A 141 -9.97 -11.45 8.56
N LYS A 142 -10.87 -11.35 7.57
CA LYS A 142 -10.91 -10.27 6.56
C LYS A 142 -10.70 -8.87 7.15
N LYS A 143 -11.37 -8.56 8.26
CA LYS A 143 -11.32 -7.23 8.93
C LYS A 143 -9.95 -6.90 9.52
N ASN A 144 -9.09 -7.90 9.72
CA ASN A 144 -7.76 -7.75 10.29
C ASN A 144 -6.67 -7.89 9.22
N LEU A 145 -7.02 -8.01 7.94
CA LEU A 145 -6.02 -8.11 6.88
C LEU A 145 -5.72 -6.74 6.30
N ALA A 146 -4.43 -6.48 6.07
CA ALA A 146 -3.98 -5.26 5.39
C ALA A 146 -2.85 -5.57 4.43
N PHE A 147 -2.73 -4.71 3.41
CA PHE A 147 -1.52 -4.58 2.63
C PHE A 147 -0.54 -3.63 3.31
N GLU A 148 0.74 -3.94 3.21
CA GLU A 148 1.82 -3.10 3.72
C GLU A 148 2.96 -3.08 2.72
N LEU A 149 3.46 -1.89 2.43
CA LEU A 149 4.59 -1.62 1.56
C LEU A 149 5.70 -1.00 2.40
N GLU A 150 6.94 -1.42 2.19
CA GLU A 150 8.13 -0.86 2.81
C GLU A 150 9.22 -0.68 1.75
N GLY A 151 9.98 0.40 1.84
CA GLY A 151 11.18 0.60 1.06
C GLY A 151 11.86 1.91 1.41
N LYS A 152 13.01 2.18 0.79
CA LYS A 152 13.78 3.40 1.03
C LYS A 152 13.50 4.46 -0.02
N ILE A 153 13.45 5.72 0.43
CA ILE A 153 13.23 6.88 -0.43
C ILE A 153 14.45 7.14 -1.31
N ALA A 154 14.23 7.14 -2.63
CA ALA A 154 15.21 7.46 -3.67
C ALA A 154 15.10 8.89 -4.21
N GLY A 155 13.98 9.56 -3.95
CA GLY A 155 13.75 10.93 -4.37
C GLY A 155 12.26 11.25 -4.55
N LEU A 156 11.99 12.44 -5.06
CA LEU A 156 10.66 12.94 -5.44
C LEU A 156 10.57 13.06 -6.96
N LEU A 157 9.62 12.37 -7.59
CA LEU A 157 9.45 12.38 -9.05
C LEU A 157 8.86 13.69 -9.55
N ALA A 158 9.39 14.20 -10.67
CA ALA A 158 9.02 15.52 -11.20
C ALA A 158 7.59 15.60 -11.73
N TYR A 159 7.14 14.56 -12.44
CA TYR A 159 5.87 14.62 -13.15
C TYR A 159 4.68 14.11 -12.34
N THR A 160 4.92 13.20 -11.39
CA THR A 160 3.85 12.60 -10.58
C THR A 160 3.78 13.19 -9.18
N GLY A 161 4.84 13.87 -8.71
CA GLY A 161 4.95 14.35 -7.33
C GLY A 161 5.00 13.22 -6.29
N GLN A 162 5.21 11.97 -6.73
CA GLN A 162 5.29 10.81 -5.85
C GLN A 162 6.69 10.63 -5.28
N VAL A 163 6.77 10.08 -4.07
CA VAL A 163 8.03 9.53 -3.54
C VAL A 163 8.42 8.32 -4.35
N SER A 164 9.66 8.27 -4.83
CA SER A 164 10.17 7.08 -5.49
C SER A 164 10.86 6.15 -4.49
N LEU A 165 10.57 4.85 -4.58
CA LEU A 165 11.35 3.79 -3.94
C LEU A 165 12.36 3.14 -4.91
N HIS A 166 12.57 3.75 -6.07
CA HIS A 166 13.49 3.31 -7.10
C HIS A 166 14.35 4.45 -7.64
N LYS A 167 15.55 4.14 -8.13
CA LYS A 167 16.52 5.16 -8.59
C LYS A 167 16.29 5.69 -10.01
N SER A 168 15.35 5.11 -10.77
CA SER A 168 15.12 5.53 -12.16
C SER A 168 14.04 6.61 -12.29
N GLY A 169 14.13 7.41 -13.36
CA GLY A 169 13.13 8.41 -13.73
C GLY A 169 13.64 9.84 -13.55
N ASP A 170 12.79 10.80 -13.89
CA ASP A 170 13.08 12.22 -13.74
C ASP A 170 12.61 12.71 -12.36
N PHE A 171 13.55 13.28 -11.62
CA PHE A 171 13.35 13.69 -10.24
C PHE A 171 13.28 15.21 -10.11
N LEU A 172 12.27 15.68 -9.36
CA LEU A 172 12.25 17.05 -8.85
C LEU A 172 13.26 17.20 -7.71
N ARG A 173 13.39 16.17 -6.86
CA ARG A 173 14.40 16.09 -5.80
C ARG A 173 15.08 14.74 -5.89
N THR A 174 16.36 14.74 -6.23
CA THR A 174 17.16 13.51 -6.37
C THR A 174 17.91 13.27 -5.08
N CYS A 175 17.81 12.07 -4.52
CA CYS A 175 18.69 11.71 -3.42
C CYS A 175 20.12 11.53 -3.91
N PRO A 176 21.13 11.87 -3.10
CA PRO A 176 22.53 11.76 -3.49
C PRO A 176 22.86 10.31 -3.86
N ASN A 177 23.85 10.11 -4.72
CA ASN A 177 24.24 8.75 -5.05
C ASN A 177 24.98 8.11 -3.86
N ASN A 178 24.44 7.03 -3.32
CA ASN A 178 25.08 6.23 -2.29
C ASN A 178 25.16 4.77 -2.75
N SER A 179 26.38 4.28 -2.99
CA SER A 179 26.64 2.93 -3.49
C SER A 179 26.44 1.84 -2.45
N LYS A 180 26.42 2.20 -1.16
CA LYS A 180 26.16 1.26 -0.06
C LYS A 180 24.67 1.04 0.18
N GLU A 181 23.83 1.95 -0.29
CA GLU A 181 22.39 1.90 -0.05
C GLU A 181 21.69 0.96 -1.01
N LYS A 182 20.98 -0.01 -0.42
CA LYS A 182 20.10 -0.94 -1.12
C LYS A 182 18.69 -0.41 -1.11
N PHE A 183 18.02 -0.51 -2.25
CA PHE A 183 16.66 0.00 -2.44
C PHE A 183 15.69 -1.18 -2.52
N ASP A 184 15.78 -2.03 -1.51
CA ASP A 184 14.91 -3.18 -1.37
C ASP A 184 13.49 -2.71 -1.11
N ILE A 185 12.53 -3.31 -1.81
CA ILE A 185 11.11 -3.04 -1.65
C ILE A 185 10.46 -4.31 -1.13
N SER A 186 9.68 -4.20 -0.07
CA SER A 186 8.92 -5.29 0.53
C SER A 186 7.43 -4.96 0.51
N PHE A 187 6.63 -5.83 -0.10
CA PHE A 187 5.18 -5.77 -0.08
C PHE A 187 4.61 -7.00 0.62
N LYS A 188 3.70 -6.80 1.57
CA LYS A 188 3.18 -7.83 2.47
C LYS A 188 1.66 -7.83 2.46
N LEU A 189 1.08 -9.02 2.54
CA LEU A 189 -0.25 -9.24 3.12
C LEU A 189 -0.03 -9.74 4.54
N LEU A 190 -0.61 -9.06 5.53
CA LEU A 190 -0.47 -9.44 6.93
C LEU A 190 -1.79 -9.34 7.70
N ASN A 191 -1.83 -10.02 8.84
CA ASN A 191 -2.86 -9.83 9.84
C ASN A 191 -2.41 -8.75 10.83
N ILE A 192 -3.06 -7.58 10.82
CA ILE A 192 -2.65 -6.41 11.63
C ILE A 192 -2.83 -6.63 13.13
N LYS A 193 -3.71 -7.56 13.53
CA LYS A 193 -3.97 -7.88 14.94
C LYS A 193 -2.90 -8.80 15.50
N THR A 194 -2.55 -9.87 14.77
CA THR A 194 -1.53 -10.85 15.21
C THR A 194 -0.12 -10.51 14.77
N LYS A 195 0.04 -9.53 13.86
CA LYS A 195 1.29 -9.19 13.16
C LYS A 195 1.86 -10.30 12.29
N GLU A 196 1.12 -11.39 12.08
CA GLU A 196 1.56 -12.49 11.23
C GLU A 196 1.54 -12.07 9.76
N ILE A 197 2.66 -12.30 9.07
CA ILE A 197 2.74 -12.16 7.62
C ILE A 197 2.13 -13.42 6.99
N LEU A 198 1.22 -13.22 6.05
CA LEU A 198 0.59 -14.29 5.28
C LEU A 198 1.38 -14.56 3.99
N VAL A 199 1.76 -13.48 3.30
CA VAL A 199 2.55 -13.50 2.07
C VAL A 199 3.46 -12.28 2.05
N LYS A 200 4.71 -12.46 1.59
CA LYS A 200 5.66 -11.37 1.34
C LYS A 200 6.22 -11.46 -0.06
N TYR A 201 6.37 -10.30 -0.71
CA TYR A 201 7.00 -10.13 -2.00
C TYR A 201 8.11 -9.09 -1.89
N ASN A 202 9.26 -9.34 -2.51
CA ASN A 202 10.37 -8.40 -2.51
C ASN A 202 10.90 -8.11 -3.91
N LYS A 203 11.44 -6.91 -4.10
CA LYS A 203 12.46 -6.60 -5.10
C LYS A 203 13.76 -6.37 -4.34
N LYS A 204 14.80 -7.13 -4.68
CA LYS A 204 16.15 -6.91 -4.15
C LYS A 204 16.91 -6.08 -5.19
N ASN A 205 17.40 -4.91 -4.78
CA ASN A 205 18.11 -3.94 -5.64
C ASN A 205 19.50 -3.66 -5.08
#